data_AF-A0A087FZQ7-F1
#
_entry.id   AF-A0A087FZQ7-F1
#
_cell.length_a   1.000
_cell.length_b   1.000
_cell.length_c   1.000
_cell.angle_alpha   90.00
_cell.angle_beta   90.00
_cell.angle_gamma   90.00
#
_symmetry.space_group_name_H-M   'P 1'
#
loop_
_entity.id
_entity.type
_entity.pdbx_description
1 polymer ?
#
loop_
_entity_poly.entity_id
_entity_poly.type
_entity_poly.pdbx_seq_one_letter_code
_entity_poly.pdbx_strand_id
1 'polypeptide(L)'
;MDNHIEMSYCRFEAFKVLAKNYLDIEAHDLYGEIKRLLEETDMSPADVAETLMPKSDEEDADICIKRLVRVLGEEKEKAREMAEEEEKNKAEKE
;
A
#
# COMPACT_ATOMS: atom_id res chain seq x y z
N MET A 1 -3.04 -28.14 -7.19
CA MET A 1 -2.01 -27.65 -6.26
C MET A 1 -2.18 -26.14 -6.23
N ASP A 2 -3.10 -25.65 -5.40
CA ASP A 2 -3.25 -24.23 -5.15
C ASP A 2 -2.15 -23.81 -4.19
N ASN A 3 -0.98 -23.49 -4.75
CA ASN A 3 0.08 -22.83 -4.01
C ASN A 3 -0.39 -21.40 -3.75
N HIS A 4 -1.24 -21.20 -2.74
CA HIS A 4 -1.44 -19.90 -2.11
C HIS A 4 -0.12 -19.56 -1.42
N ILE A 5 0.84 -19.07 -2.20
CA ILE A 5 1.99 -18.35 -1.67
C ILE A 5 1.36 -17.08 -1.11
N GLU A 6 1.14 -17.06 0.19
CA GLU A 6 0.80 -15.86 0.92
C GLU A 6 1.98 -14.90 0.73
N MET A 7 1.89 -14.04 -0.29
CA MET A 7 2.90 -13.03 -0.54
C MET A 7 2.84 -12.08 0.64
N SER A 8 3.81 -12.22 1.55
CA SER A 8 4.02 -11.34 2.69
C SER A 8 3.68 -9.90 2.30
N TYR A 9 2.79 -9.27 3.07
CA TYR A 9 2.39 -7.88 2.84
C TYR A 9 3.60 -6.96 2.71
N CYS A 10 3.47 -5.93 1.87
CA CYS A 10 4.50 -4.93 1.68
C CYS A 10 4.66 -4.13 2.97
N ARG A 11 5.76 -4.36 3.68
CA ARG A 11 6.14 -3.54 4.84
C ARG A 11 7.20 -2.52 4.42
N PHE A 12 7.46 -1.57 5.31
CA PHE A 12 8.31 -0.41 5.02
C PHE A 12 9.70 -0.76 4.44
N GLU A 13 10.33 -1.83 4.91
CA GLU A 13 11.62 -2.28 4.36
C GLU A 13 11.53 -2.71 2.89
N ALA A 14 10.47 -3.43 2.51
CA ALA A 14 10.23 -3.80 1.13
C ALA A 14 9.93 -2.57 0.27
N PHE A 15 9.10 -1.65 0.78
CA PHE A 15 8.83 -0.37 0.11
C PHE A 15 10.11 0.41 -0.18
N LYS A 16 11.05 0.53 0.76
CA LYS A 16 12.32 1.25 0.52
C LYS A 16 13.12 0.65 -0.63
N VAL A 17 13.15 -0.68 -0.73
CA VAL A 17 13.81 -1.38 -1.84
C VAL A 17 13.11 -1.04 -3.16
N LEU A 18 11.78 -1.05 -3.20
CA LEU A 18 11.01 -0.67 -4.39
C LEU A 18 11.22 0.80 -4.77
N ALA A 19 11.15 1.72 -3.81
CA ALA A 19 11.35 3.15 -4.05
C ALA A 19 12.74 3.45 -4.62
N LYS A 20 13.79 2.79 -4.09
CA LYS A 20 15.13 2.88 -4.65
C LYS A 20 15.21 2.30 -6.07
N ASN A 21 14.59 1.14 -6.30
CA ASN A 21 14.68 0.46 -7.59
C ASN A 21 13.91 1.17 -8.73
N TYR A 22 12.76 1.77 -8.43
CA TYR A 22 11.91 2.39 -9.45
C TYR A 22 12.09 3.89 -9.59
N LEU A 23 12.43 4.58 -8.49
CA LEU A 23 12.46 6.04 -8.43
C LEU A 23 13.84 6.61 -8.06
N ASP A 24 14.83 5.75 -7.79
CA ASP A 24 16.19 6.12 -7.37
C ASP A 24 16.25 7.07 -6.16
N ILE A 25 15.28 6.95 -5.24
CA ILE A 25 15.23 7.73 -4.00
C ILE A 25 15.51 6.87 -2.77
N GLU A 26 16.23 7.44 -1.80
CA GLU A 26 16.51 6.79 -0.51
C GLU A 26 15.72 7.40 0.65
N ALA A 27 15.14 8.60 0.46
CA ALA A 27 14.32 9.29 1.44
C ALA A 27 13.28 10.20 0.77
N HIS A 28 12.16 10.41 1.45
CA HIS A 28 11.12 11.38 1.09
C HIS A 28 10.40 11.84 2.36
N ASP A 29 9.89 13.07 2.38
CA ASP A 29 9.16 13.61 3.54
C ASP A 29 7.92 12.78 3.92
N LEU A 30 7.37 12.04 2.95
CA LEU A 30 6.17 11.21 3.08
C LEU A 30 6.49 9.77 3.53
N TYR A 31 7.76 9.38 3.69
CA TYR A 31 8.12 8.02 4.13
C TYR A 31 7.56 7.70 5.52
N GLY A 32 7.49 8.70 6.41
CA GLY A 32 6.89 8.52 7.74
C GLY A 32 5.41 8.17 7.67
N GLU A 33 4.69 8.77 6.73
CA GLU A 33 3.27 8.50 6.49
C GLU A 33 3.07 7.14 5.81
N ILE A 34 3.84 6.85 4.76
CA ILE A 34 3.82 5.56 4.06
C ILE A 34 4.12 4.41 5.03
N LYS A 35 5.08 4.58 5.94
CA LYS A 35 5.39 3.56 6.94
C LYS A 35 4.15 3.22 7.78
N ARG A 36 3.47 4.24 8.32
CA ARG A 36 2.27 4.05 9.15
C ARG A 36 1.16 3.38 8.35
N LEU A 37 0.91 3.87 7.13
CA LEU A 37 -0.15 3.32 6.28
C LEU A 37 0.14 1.86 5.87
N LEU A 38 1.38 1.50 5.53
CA LEU A 38 1.78 0.12 5.24
C LEU A 38 1.75 -0.79 6.47
N GLU A 39 1.71 -0.27 7.69
CA GLU A 39 1.48 -1.06 8.91
C GLU A 39 -0.02 -1.36 9.10
N GLU A 40 -0.89 -0.46 8.64
CA GLU A 40 -2.34 -0.54 8.78
C GLU A 40 -3.06 -1.11 7.55
N THR A 41 -2.33 -1.35 6.45
CA THR A 41 -2.88 -1.88 5.20
C THR A 41 -2.17 -3.16 4.78
N ASP A 42 -2.92 -3.99 4.06
CA ASP A 42 -2.53 -5.32 3.63
C ASP A 42 -2.32 -5.35 2.11
N MET A 43 -1.50 -4.43 1.59
CA MET A 43 -1.09 -4.43 0.18
C MET A 43 0.05 -5.40 -0.10
N SER A 44 0.05 -6.02 -1.28
CA SER A 44 1.19 -6.84 -1.71
C SER A 44 2.35 -5.97 -2.23
N PRO A 45 3.60 -6.48 -2.20
CA PRO A 45 4.72 -5.79 -2.82
C PRO A 45 4.51 -5.48 -4.32
N ALA A 46 3.72 -6.30 -5.02
CA ALA A 46 3.39 -6.08 -6.43
C ALA A 46 2.48 -4.86 -6.62
N ASP A 47 1.46 -4.69 -5.78
CA ASP A 47 0.54 -3.54 -5.84
C ASP A 47 1.28 -2.23 -5.52
N VAL A 48 2.16 -2.27 -4.52
CA VAL A 48 3.01 -1.13 -4.17
C VAL A 48 3.96 -0.80 -5.32
N ALA A 49 4.58 -1.80 -5.94
CA ALA A 49 5.46 -1.61 -7.09
C ALA A 49 4.71 -0.99 -8.28
N GLU A 50 3.52 -1.49 -8.61
CA GLU A 50 2.67 -0.94 -9.69
C GLU A 50 2.34 0.53 -9.45
N THR A 51 2.10 0.91 -8.19
CA THR A 51 1.79 2.30 -7.85
C THR A 51 3.01 3.21 -7.94
N LEU A 52 4.21 2.68 -7.65
CA LEU A 52 5.48 3.40 -7.69
C LEU A 52 6.06 3.54 -9.11
N MET A 53 5.68 2.68 -10.06
CA MET A 53 6.17 2.78 -11.42
C MET A 53 5.63 4.06 -12.09
N PRO A 54 6.50 4.95 -12.60
CA PRO A 54 6.08 6.08 -13.42
C PRO A 54 5.33 5.60 -14.66
N LYS A 55 4.20 6.22 -14.99
CA LYS A 55 3.40 5.87 -16.18
C LYS A 55 3.79 6.67 -17.41
N SER A 56 4.56 7.73 -17.25
CA SER A 56 5.15 8.54 -18.32
C SER A 56 6.45 9.17 -17.86
N ASP A 57 7.25 9.65 -18.81
CA ASP A 57 8.51 10.38 -18.54
C ASP A 57 8.32 11.71 -17.80
N GLU A 58 7.07 12.17 -17.65
CA GLU A 58 6.71 13.40 -16.94
C GLU A 58 6.38 13.16 -15.45
N GLU A 59 6.22 11.89 -15.03
CA GLU A 59 5.96 11.57 -13.63
C GLU A 59 7.26 11.41 -12.84
N ASP A 60 7.57 12.42 -12.01
CA ASP A 60 8.68 12.36 -11.07
C ASP A 60 8.37 11.48 -9.84
N ALA A 61 9.42 11.19 -9.06
CA ALA A 61 9.33 10.41 -7.83
C ALA A 61 8.29 10.95 -6.84
N ASP A 62 8.19 12.28 -6.69
CA ASP A 62 7.22 12.91 -5.78
C ASP A 62 5.76 12.61 -6.19
N ILE A 63 5.47 12.56 -7.50
CA ILE A 63 4.14 12.22 -8.01
C ILE A 63 3.82 10.76 -7.69
N CYS A 64 4.76 9.85 -7.93
CA CYS A 64 4.61 8.43 -7.66
C CYS A 64 4.40 8.17 -6.15
N ILE A 65 5.17 8.84 -5.29
CA ILE A 65 5.05 8.73 -3.83
C ILE A 65 3.72 9.28 -3.32
N LYS A 66 3.28 10.47 -3.79
CA LYS A 66 1.97 11.03 -3.43
C LYS A 66 0.83 10.11 -3.86
N ARG A 67 0.95 9.49 -5.03
CA ARG A 67 -0.02 8.52 -5.52
C ARG A 67 -0.10 7.29 -4.61
N LEU A 68 1.05 6.76 -4.17
CA LEU A 68 1.09 5.66 -3.22
C LEU A 68 0.40 6.00 -1.89
N VAL A 69 0.66 7.19 -1.33
CA VAL A 69 -0.01 7.65 -0.10
C VAL A 69 -1.54 7.68 -0.28
N ARG A 70 -2.03 8.19 -1.42
CA ARG A 70 -3.46 8.21 -1.70
C ARG A 70 -4.06 6.81 -1.74
N VAL A 71 -3.44 5.90 -2.50
CA VAL A 71 -3.92 4.51 -2.65
C VAL A 71 -3.92 3.79 -1.31
N LEU A 72 -2.87 3.98 -0.49
CA LEU A 72 -2.80 3.44 0.86
C LEU A 72 -3.89 4.00 1.79
N GLY A 73 -4.20 5.29 1.69
CA GLY A 73 -5.30 5.90 2.43
C GLY A 73 -6.66 5.30 2.05
N GLU A 74 -6.91 5.10 0.76
CA GLU A 74 -8.14 4.50 0.23
C GLU A 74 -8.29 3.05 0.69
N GLU A 75 -7.24 2.23 0.62
CA GLU A 75 -7.29 0.84 1.08
C GLU A 75 -7.51 0.72 2.58
N LYS A 76 -6.92 1.62 3.37
CA LYS A 76 -7.16 1.70 4.82
C LYS A 76 -8.63 2.00 5.14
N GLU A 77 -9.22 2.97 4.44
CA GLU A 77 -10.62 3.34 4.64
C GLU A 77 -11.56 2.18 4.28
N LYS A 78 -11.34 1.57 3.12
CA LYS A 78 -12.11 0.39 2.68
C LYS A 78 -12.03 -0.77 3.67
N ALA A 79 -10.82 -1.10 4.16
CA ALA A 79 -10.64 -2.17 5.12
C ALA A 79 -11.41 -1.91 6.43
N ARG A 80 -11.45 -0.64 6.86
CA ARG A 80 -12.23 -0.23 8.03
C ARG A 80 -13.74 -0.37 7.79
N GLU A 81 -14.24 0.10 6.64
CA GLU A 81 -15.66 0.00 6.29
C GLU A 81 -16.13 -1.47 6.23
N MET A 82 -15.33 -2.34 5.62
CA MET A 82 -15.62 -3.78 5.55
C MET A 82 -15.68 -4.42 6.95
N ALA A 83 -14.75 -4.07 7.84
CA ALA A 83 -14.75 -4.57 9.21
C ALA A 83 -15.98 -4.12 10.02
N GLU A 84 -16.42 -2.87 9.84
CA GLU A 84 -17.63 -2.34 10.48
C GLU A 84 -18.91 -3.00 9.94
N GLU A 85 -18.95 -3.35 8.65
CA GLU A 85 -20.07 -4.06 8.04
C GLU A 85 -20.14 -5.55 8.46
N GLU A 86 -19.00 -6.24 8.55
CA GLU A 86 -18.93 -7.62 9.06
C GLU A 86 -19.40 -7.72 10.51
N GLU A 87 -18.99 -6.79 11.39
CA GLU A 87 -19.45 -6.74 12.78
C GLU A 87 -20.98 -6.57 12.89
N LYS A 88 -21.57 -5.66 12.09
CA LYS A 88 -23.02 -5.46 12.06
C LYS A 88 -23.77 -6.71 11.57
N ASN A 89 -23.30 -7.30 10.47
CA ASN A 89 -23.92 -8.51 9.90
C ASN A 89 -23.84 -9.72 10.85
N LYS A 90 -22.81 -9.77 11.72
CA LYS A 90 -22.67 -10.82 12.73
C LYS A 90 -23.61 -10.59 13.91
N ALA A 91 -23.75 -9.34 14.36
CA ALA A 91 -24.66 -8.96 15.45
C ALA A 91 -26.15 -9.13 15.10
N GLU A 92 -26.54 -9.04 13.82
CA GLU A 92 -27.92 -9.24 13.37
C GLU A 92 -28.29 -10.73 13.15
N LYS A 93 -27.30 -11.63 13.15
CA LYS A 93 -27.51 -13.08 12.96
C LYS A 93 -27.48 -13.88 14.27
N GLU A 94 -27.15 -13.25 15.41
CA GLU A 94 -27.31 -13.79 16.77
C GLU A 94 -28.64 -13.34 17.40
#